data_AF-C7DBV3-F1
#
_entry.id   AF-C7DBV3-F1
#
_cell.length_a   1.000
_cell.length_b   1.000
_cell.length_c   1.000
_cell.angle_alpha   90.00
_cell.angle_beta   90.00
_cell.angle_gamma   90.00
#
_symmetry.space_group_name_H-M   'P 1'
#
loop_
_entity.id
_entity.type
_entity.pdbx_description
1 polymer ?
#
loop_
_entity_poly.entity_id
_entity_poly.type
_entity_poly.pdbx_seq_one_letter_code
_entity_poly.pdbx_strand_id
1 'polypeptide(L)'
;MFIRPHDVHAIQGRGEETHLVNVILAPSVISALVERHPDLDGRFFWSTDDTPSIAPHDSKTLADLSRAALKLELGPRTALATEAFLLPLLNDLAPSAPQTQIGAPDWLLRACDTAQSPRVFQEGAAGFVAAAGRAHAHVSRTARKFLGQSPSEYVNTIRMEHAARRLAGTGDSLPEIAAECGIPNLSHFHRLFRIHHDITPRAYRKIYQRELVRPDAC
;
A
#
# COMPACT_ATOMS: atom_id res chain seq x y z
N MET A 1 2.04 -3.58 -11.18
CA MET A 1 1.57 -4.34 -12.36
C MET A 1 2.80 -4.80 -13.12
N PHE A 2 2.80 -6.05 -13.57
CA PHE A 2 3.89 -6.64 -14.35
C PHE A 2 3.40 -6.91 -15.76
N ILE A 3 3.98 -6.21 -16.72
CA ILE A 3 3.52 -6.18 -18.10
C ILE A 3 4.59 -6.85 -18.96
N ARG A 4 4.18 -7.86 -19.72
CA ARG A 4 5.04 -8.54 -20.70
C ARG A 4 5.02 -7.79 -22.03
N PRO A 5 6.04 -7.95 -22.89
CA PRO A 5 6.13 -7.23 -24.17
C PRO A 5 4.92 -7.42 -25.10
N HIS A 6 4.21 -8.56 -24.99
CA HIS A 6 3.03 -8.87 -25.80
C HIS A 6 1.69 -8.47 -25.14
N ASP A 7 1.72 -7.94 -23.91
CA ASP A 7 0.50 -7.62 -23.19
C ASP A 7 -0.11 -6.31 -23.71
N VAL A 8 -1.34 -6.40 -24.21
CA VAL A 8 -2.16 -5.23 -24.51
C VAL A 8 -2.80 -4.75 -23.21
N HIS A 9 -2.55 -3.49 -22.84
CA HIS A 9 -3.03 -2.94 -21.58
C HIS A 9 -3.40 -1.46 -21.73
N ALA A 10 -4.30 -0.99 -20.86
CA ALA A 10 -4.64 0.41 -20.70
C ALA A 10 -4.72 0.72 -19.22
N ILE A 11 -4.19 1.88 -18.81
CA ILE A 11 -4.23 2.34 -17.42
C ILE A 11 -5.19 3.52 -17.36
N GLN A 12 -6.21 3.44 -16.51
CA GLN A 12 -7.15 4.52 -16.27
C GLN A 12 -7.10 4.92 -14.78
N GLY A 13 -6.69 6.17 -14.51
CA GLY A 13 -6.74 6.74 -13.16
C GLY A 13 -8.17 7.05 -12.76
N ARG A 14 -8.57 6.68 -11.54
CA ARG A 14 -9.84 7.09 -10.92
C ARG A 14 -9.52 7.91 -9.67
N GLY A 15 -9.40 9.23 -9.82
CA GLY A 15 -9.14 10.17 -8.72
C GLY A 15 -8.56 11.51 -9.23
N GLU A 16 -8.68 12.57 -8.43
CA GLU A 16 -8.16 13.91 -8.78
C GLU A 16 -6.62 13.95 -8.81
N GLU A 17 -5.95 13.06 -8.07
CA GLU A 17 -4.49 12.93 -8.06
C GLU A 17 -4.11 11.44 -8.16
N THR A 18 -3.55 11.03 -9.30
CA THR A 18 -3.02 9.67 -9.52
C THR A 18 -1.53 9.75 -9.77
N HIS A 19 -0.73 8.92 -9.10
CA HIS A 19 0.70 8.81 -9.36
C HIS A 19 1.01 7.46 -10.00
N LEU A 20 1.73 7.50 -11.11
CA LEU A 20 2.15 6.33 -11.84
C LEU A 20 3.68 6.31 -11.90
N VAL A 21 4.27 5.24 -11.38
CA VAL A 21 5.69 4.95 -11.55
C VAL A 21 5.81 3.81 -12.56
N ASN A 22 6.46 4.09 -13.68
CA ASN A 22 6.70 3.09 -14.73
C ASN A 22 8.19 2.75 -14.78
N VAL A 23 8.52 1.46 -14.55
CA VAL A 23 9.89 0.96 -14.60
C VAL A 23 10.01 0.01 -15.79
N ILE A 24 10.87 0.36 -16.74
CA ILE A 24 11.11 -0.43 -17.95
C ILE A 24 12.43 -1.18 -17.79
N LEU A 25 12.40 -2.48 -18.03
CA LEU A 25 13.50 -3.39 -17.79
C LEU A 25 13.86 -4.13 -19.07
N ALA A 26 15.16 -4.36 -19.28
CA ALA A 26 15.63 -5.10 -20.45
C ALA A 26 15.21 -6.58 -20.34
N PRO A 27 14.70 -7.21 -21.42
CA PRO A 27 14.28 -8.62 -21.39
C PRO A 27 15.38 -9.58 -20.93
N SER A 28 16.65 -9.28 -21.23
CA SER A 28 17.79 -10.09 -20.81
C SER A 28 17.93 -10.18 -19.28
N VAL A 29 17.62 -9.11 -18.56
CA VAL A 29 17.64 -9.11 -17.09
C VAL A 29 16.53 -9.98 -16.53
N ILE A 30 15.33 -9.92 -17.13
CA ILE A 30 14.18 -10.74 -16.74
C ILE A 30 14.47 -12.23 -17.01
N SER A 31 14.97 -12.59 -18.20
CA SER A 31 15.33 -13.97 -18.51
C SER A 31 16.41 -14.53 -17.58
N ALA A 32 17.47 -13.75 -17.30
CA ALA A 32 18.54 -14.19 -16.41
C ALA A 32 18.12 -14.34 -14.94
N LEU A 33 17.01 -13.73 -14.54
CA LEU A 33 16.53 -13.76 -13.16
C LEU A 33 15.76 -15.05 -12.86
N VAL A 34 14.90 -15.52 -13.77
CA VAL A 34 14.19 -16.81 -13.60
C VAL A 34 15.12 -18.02 -13.69
N GLU A 35 16.19 -17.94 -14.49
CA GLU A 35 17.21 -19.00 -14.55
C GLU A 35 17.89 -19.25 -13.20
N ARG A 36 18.06 -18.18 -12.40
CA ARG A 36 18.66 -18.26 -11.05
C ARG A 36 17.65 -18.51 -9.93
N HIS A 37 16.39 -18.15 -10.17
CA HIS A 37 15.30 -18.24 -9.20
C HIS A 37 14.08 -18.93 -9.83
N PRO A 38 14.11 -20.27 -9.94
CA PRO A 38 13.03 -21.03 -10.58
C PRO A 38 11.67 -20.92 -9.87
N ASP A 39 11.65 -20.47 -8.62
CA ASP A 39 10.44 -20.19 -7.83
C ASP A 39 9.60 -19.02 -8.38
N LEU A 40 10.19 -18.20 -9.24
CA LEU A 40 9.51 -17.12 -9.97
C LEU A 40 8.79 -17.62 -11.23
N ASP A 41 9.05 -18.85 -11.67
CA ASP A 41 8.39 -19.42 -12.85
C ASP A 41 6.87 -19.47 -12.66
N GLY A 42 6.13 -19.09 -13.71
CA GLY A 42 4.68 -18.94 -13.65
C GLY A 42 4.17 -17.73 -12.86
N ARG A 43 5.03 -16.80 -12.40
CA ARG A 43 4.64 -15.62 -11.61
C ARG A 43 5.05 -14.32 -12.29
N PHE A 44 4.34 -13.22 -12.01
CA PHE A 44 4.72 -11.87 -12.45
C PHE A 44 4.93 -11.74 -13.97
N PHE A 45 6.16 -11.42 -14.40
CA PHE A 45 6.58 -11.37 -15.81
C PHE A 45 6.60 -12.77 -16.47
N TRP A 46 6.70 -13.84 -15.68
CA TRP A 46 6.75 -15.23 -16.13
C TRP A 46 5.41 -15.95 -15.99
N SER A 47 4.32 -15.24 -15.63
CA SER A 47 2.99 -15.84 -15.68
C SER A 47 2.65 -16.23 -17.13
N THR A 48 1.86 -17.30 -17.27
CA THR A 48 1.30 -17.77 -18.54
C THR A 48 -0.14 -17.30 -18.77
N ASP A 49 -0.69 -16.51 -17.85
CA ASP A 49 -2.05 -15.96 -17.96
C ASP A 49 -2.20 -15.04 -19.16
N ASP A 50 -3.41 -14.89 -19.69
CA ASP A 50 -3.69 -13.98 -20.81
C ASP A 50 -3.62 -12.49 -20.42
N THR A 51 -3.60 -12.17 -19.13
CA THR A 51 -3.60 -10.79 -18.61
C THR A 51 -2.33 -10.48 -17.81
N PRO A 52 -1.89 -9.20 -17.78
CA PRO A 52 -0.79 -8.77 -16.93
C PRO A 52 -0.99 -9.16 -15.47
N SER A 53 0.08 -9.57 -14.79
CA SER A 53 0.01 -9.88 -13.36
C SER A 53 -0.16 -8.59 -12.55
N ILE A 54 -1.21 -8.54 -11.73
CA ILE A 54 -1.50 -7.43 -10.82
C ILE A 54 -1.35 -7.93 -9.38
N ALA A 55 -0.46 -7.29 -8.62
CA ALA A 55 -0.28 -7.53 -7.20
C ALA A 55 -0.75 -6.28 -6.42
N PRO A 56 -1.87 -6.34 -5.68
CA PRO A 56 -2.34 -5.23 -4.84
C PRO A 56 -1.53 -5.14 -3.54
N HIS A 57 -1.16 -3.92 -3.13
CA HIS A 57 -0.37 -3.68 -1.92
C HIS A 57 -0.83 -2.45 -1.15
N ASP A 58 -0.46 -2.38 0.13
CA ASP A 58 -0.75 -1.25 0.99
C ASP A 58 0.08 0.00 0.63
N SER A 59 -0.28 1.13 1.24
CA SER A 59 0.37 2.41 0.94
C SER A 59 1.81 2.50 1.43
N LYS A 60 2.19 1.71 2.45
CA LYS A 60 3.57 1.69 2.96
C LYS A 60 4.48 0.99 1.96
N THR A 61 4.10 -0.20 1.50
CA THR A 61 4.81 -0.93 0.44
C THR A 61 4.93 -0.05 -0.80
N LEU A 62 3.85 0.58 -1.26
CA LEU A 62 3.91 1.48 -2.43
C LEU A 62 4.88 2.67 -2.25
N ALA A 63 4.99 3.23 -1.04
CA ALA A 63 5.94 4.30 -0.75
C ALA A 63 7.39 3.78 -0.74
N ASP A 64 7.64 2.60 -0.18
CA ASP A 64 8.96 1.97 -0.19
C ASP A 64 9.39 1.60 -1.62
N LEU A 65 8.46 1.12 -2.45
CA LEU A 65 8.69 0.85 -3.87
C LEU A 65 9.01 2.13 -4.65
N SER A 66 8.26 3.21 -4.43
CA SER A 66 8.54 4.51 -5.05
C SER A 66 9.95 4.99 -4.70
N ARG A 67 10.36 4.87 -3.43
CA ARG A 67 11.71 5.22 -2.99
C ARG A 67 12.78 4.33 -3.62
N ALA A 68 12.54 3.04 -3.75
CA ALA A 68 13.46 2.11 -4.39
C ALA A 68 13.62 2.40 -5.89
N ALA A 69 12.53 2.78 -6.57
CA ALA A 69 12.54 3.18 -7.98
C ALA A 69 13.35 4.46 -8.18
N LEU A 70 13.20 5.46 -7.32
CA LEU A 70 14.03 6.69 -7.35
C LEU A 70 15.52 6.39 -7.16
N LYS A 71 15.87 5.45 -6.28
CA LYS A 71 17.27 5.01 -6.12
C LYS A 71 17.81 4.33 -7.38
N LEU A 72 16.98 3.53 -8.06
CA LEU A 72 17.36 2.90 -9.33
C LEU A 72 17.57 3.94 -10.42
N GLU A 73 16.70 4.96 -10.49
CA GLU A 73 16.79 6.05 -11.46
C GLU A 73 18.07 6.90 -11.29
N LEU A 74 18.39 7.24 -10.04
CA LEU A 74 19.59 8.00 -9.69
C LEU A 74 20.87 7.16 -9.69
N GLY A 75 20.74 5.84 -9.76
CA GLY A 75 21.83 4.88 -9.66
C GLY A 75 22.47 4.51 -11.01
N PRO A 76 23.54 3.70 -10.97
CA PRO A 76 24.17 3.18 -12.18
C PRO A 76 23.24 2.18 -12.89
N ARG A 77 23.10 2.32 -14.22
CA ARG A 77 22.27 1.45 -15.07
C ARG A 77 22.94 0.11 -15.36
N THR A 78 23.17 -0.68 -14.32
CA THR A 78 23.81 -2.00 -14.42
C THR A 78 22.81 -3.11 -14.11
N ALA A 79 23.12 -4.32 -14.57
CA ALA A 79 22.34 -5.50 -14.21
C ALA A 79 22.28 -5.67 -12.68
N LEU A 80 23.40 -5.49 -11.99
CA LEU A 80 23.48 -5.59 -10.53
C LEU A 80 22.54 -4.60 -9.81
N ALA A 81 22.52 -3.33 -10.21
CA ALA A 81 21.64 -2.33 -9.60
C ALA A 81 20.16 -2.64 -9.87
N THR A 82 19.87 -3.12 -11.08
CA THR A 82 18.53 -3.54 -11.49
C THR A 82 18.06 -4.73 -10.65
N GLU A 83 18.93 -5.72 -10.45
CA GLU A 83 18.64 -6.88 -9.61
C GLU A 83 18.49 -6.53 -8.13
N ALA A 84 19.34 -5.65 -7.61
CA ALA A 84 19.23 -5.16 -6.23
C ALA A 84 17.90 -4.44 -5.96
N PHE A 85 17.32 -3.82 -6.98
CA PHE A 85 15.96 -3.28 -6.93
C PHE A 85 14.89 -4.38 -7.06
N LEU A 86 15.06 -5.31 -8.01
CA LEU A 86 14.05 -6.31 -8.34
C LEU A 86 13.90 -7.41 -7.28
N LEU A 87 14.97 -7.89 -6.66
CA LEU A 87 14.87 -9.04 -5.76
C LEU A 87 14.04 -8.76 -4.50
N PRO A 88 14.24 -7.64 -3.77
CA PRO A 88 13.38 -7.31 -2.63
C PRO A 88 11.94 -7.06 -3.06
N LEU A 89 11.75 -6.35 -4.18
CA LEU A 89 10.44 -6.11 -4.79
C LEU A 89 9.73 -7.43 -5.08
N LEU A 90 10.36 -8.36 -5.79
CA LEU A 90 9.76 -9.64 -6.17
C LEU A 90 9.51 -10.53 -4.95
N ASN A 91 10.35 -10.46 -3.92
CA ASN A 91 10.13 -11.19 -2.67
C ASN A 91 8.96 -10.63 -1.86
N ASP A 92 8.82 -9.31 -1.79
CA ASP A 92 7.74 -8.64 -1.06
C ASP A 92 6.40 -8.69 -1.82
N LEU A 93 6.47 -8.65 -3.15
CA LEU A 93 5.33 -8.81 -4.06
C LEU A 93 5.00 -10.28 -4.31
N ALA A 94 5.92 -11.20 -4.03
CA ALA A 94 5.60 -12.61 -4.10
C ALA A 94 4.45 -12.75 -3.13
N PRO A 95 3.47 -13.62 -3.42
CA PRO A 95 2.74 -14.22 -2.35
C PRO A 95 3.83 -14.91 -1.49
N SER A 96 4.39 -14.19 -0.50
CA SER A 96 4.52 -14.73 0.84
C SER A 96 3.23 -15.48 0.99
N ALA A 97 3.26 -16.82 0.87
CA ALA A 97 2.05 -17.66 0.86
C ALA A 97 1.10 -16.97 1.81
N PRO A 98 -0.02 -16.41 1.29
CA PRO A 98 -0.61 -15.27 1.97
C PRO A 98 -0.76 -15.73 3.40
N GLN A 99 -0.31 -14.91 4.35
CA GLN A 99 -0.84 -15.08 5.69
C GLN A 99 -2.35 -14.72 5.68
N THR A 100 -3.11 -15.06 4.62
CA THR A 100 -4.33 -15.83 4.77
C THR A 100 -4.06 -16.88 5.84
N GLN A 101 -4.35 -16.52 7.09
CA GLN A 101 -4.54 -17.55 8.07
C GLN A 101 -5.57 -18.50 7.50
N ILE A 102 -5.13 -19.72 7.22
CA ILE A 102 -6.00 -20.85 7.05
C ILE A 102 -6.94 -20.82 8.27
N GLY A 103 -8.22 -20.51 8.05
CA GLY A 103 -9.25 -20.43 9.09
C GLY A 103 -9.72 -19.04 9.55
N ALA A 104 -9.28 -17.93 8.94
CA ALA A 104 -9.92 -16.64 9.20
C ALA A 104 -11.38 -16.67 8.72
N PRO A 105 -12.37 -16.27 9.55
CA PRO A 105 -13.77 -16.30 9.13
C PRO A 105 -14.07 -15.29 8.02
N ASP A 106 -14.94 -15.64 7.06
CA ASP A 106 -15.32 -14.75 5.95
C ASP A 106 -15.84 -13.38 6.41
N TRP A 107 -16.51 -13.34 7.56
CA TRP A 107 -17.01 -12.08 8.10
C TRP A 107 -15.87 -11.13 8.51
N LEU A 108 -14.71 -11.67 8.92
CA LEU A 108 -13.54 -10.85 9.26
C LEU A 108 -12.92 -10.27 7.99
N LEU A 109 -12.79 -11.09 6.93
CA LEU A 109 -12.30 -10.64 5.64
C LEU A 109 -13.18 -9.52 5.06
N ARG A 110 -14.51 -9.69 5.12
CA ARG A 110 -15.45 -8.63 4.72
C ARG A 110 -15.34 -7.39 5.59
N ALA A 111 -15.12 -7.53 6.89
CA ALA A 111 -14.92 -6.39 7.79
C ALA A 111 -13.65 -5.61 7.42
N CYS A 112 -12.55 -6.29 7.11
CA CYS A 112 -11.31 -5.67 6.64
C CYS A 112 -11.49 -4.91 5.32
N ASP A 113 -12.17 -5.51 4.35
CA ASP A 113 -12.50 -4.87 3.06
C ASP A 113 -13.37 -3.62 3.27
N THR A 114 -14.46 -3.77 4.03
CA THR A 114 -15.41 -2.69 4.31
C THR A 114 -14.77 -1.54 5.10
N ALA A 115 -13.79 -1.85 5.97
CA ALA A 115 -13.08 -0.86 6.77
C ALA A 115 -12.20 0.10 5.96
N GLN A 116 -11.87 -0.22 4.71
CA GLN A 116 -11.15 0.70 3.81
C GLN A 116 -12.00 1.91 3.40
N SER A 117 -13.32 1.83 3.54
CA SER A 117 -14.22 2.94 3.18
C SER A 117 -14.15 4.08 4.22
N PRO A 118 -14.13 5.36 3.78
CA PRO A 118 -14.06 6.51 4.69
C PRO A 118 -15.10 6.52 5.78
N ARG A 119 -16.35 6.20 5.44
CA ARG A 119 -17.44 6.13 6.41
C ARG A 119 -17.13 5.17 7.56
N VAL A 120 -16.57 4.01 7.26
CA VAL A 120 -16.37 2.94 8.26
C VAL A 120 -15.16 3.22 9.13
N PHE A 121 -14.02 3.60 8.54
CA PHE A 121 -12.87 3.94 9.38
C PHE A 121 -13.11 5.23 10.17
N GLN A 122 -13.91 6.19 9.71
CA GLN A 122 -14.23 7.39 10.49
C GLN A 122 -14.95 7.06 11.81
N GLU A 123 -15.78 6.01 11.84
CA GLU A 123 -16.43 5.51 13.06
C GLU A 123 -15.47 4.74 13.99
N GLY A 124 -14.26 4.42 13.54
CA GLY A 124 -13.23 3.78 14.35
C GLY A 124 -13.50 2.29 14.57
N ALA A 125 -13.15 1.79 15.75
CA ALA A 125 -13.40 0.38 16.10
C ALA A 125 -14.89 0.01 16.03
N ALA A 126 -15.80 0.96 16.30
CA ALA A 126 -17.23 0.74 16.21
C ALA A 126 -17.66 0.41 14.77
N GLY A 127 -17.15 1.17 13.78
CA GLY A 127 -17.43 0.91 12.37
C GLY A 127 -16.91 -0.46 11.91
N PHE A 128 -15.69 -0.83 12.31
CA PHE A 128 -15.13 -2.16 12.00
C PHE A 128 -15.96 -3.29 12.60
N VAL A 129 -16.41 -3.14 13.86
CA VAL A 129 -17.24 -4.14 14.55
C VAL A 129 -18.63 -4.22 13.92
N ALA A 130 -19.19 -3.10 13.48
CA ALA A 130 -20.46 -3.07 12.74
C ALA A 130 -20.33 -3.79 11.39
N ALA A 131 -19.25 -3.54 10.64
CA ALA A 131 -18.95 -4.21 9.38
C ALA A 131 -18.77 -5.73 9.53
N ALA A 132 -18.21 -6.17 10.66
CA ALA A 132 -18.10 -7.59 11.00
C ALA A 132 -19.46 -8.26 11.27
N GLY A 133 -20.48 -7.51 11.71
CA GLY A 133 -21.80 -8.05 12.05
C GLY A 133 -21.75 -9.08 13.19
N ARG A 134 -20.85 -8.88 14.16
CA ARG A 134 -20.61 -9.78 15.31
C ARG A 134 -20.41 -8.96 16.59
N ALA A 135 -20.56 -9.62 17.74
CA ALA A 135 -20.34 -8.98 19.04
C ALA A 135 -18.89 -8.51 19.21
N HIS A 136 -18.70 -7.30 19.75
CA HIS A 136 -17.39 -6.64 19.90
C HIS A 136 -16.30 -7.54 20.50
N ALA A 137 -16.62 -8.30 21.56
CA ALA A 137 -15.68 -9.20 22.22
C ALA A 137 -15.23 -10.35 21.29
N HIS A 138 -16.13 -10.89 20.48
CA HIS A 138 -15.81 -11.92 19.49
C HIS A 138 -14.94 -11.35 18.36
N VAL A 139 -15.28 -10.16 17.87
CA VAL A 139 -14.48 -9.45 16.86
C VAL A 139 -13.08 -9.17 17.39
N SER A 140 -12.96 -8.66 18.61
CA SER A 140 -11.67 -8.33 19.22
C SER A 140 -10.75 -9.54 19.42
N ARG A 141 -11.29 -10.69 19.84
CA ARG A 141 -10.50 -11.93 19.97
C ARG A 141 -10.07 -12.46 18.61
N THR A 142 -10.98 -12.45 17.65
CA THR A 142 -10.73 -12.96 16.31
C THR A 142 -9.73 -12.06 15.58
N ALA A 143 -9.89 -10.73 15.63
CA ALA A 143 -8.94 -9.77 15.08
C ALA A 143 -7.55 -9.92 15.70
N ARG A 144 -7.43 -10.10 17.03
CA ARG A 144 -6.10 -10.37 17.62
C ARG A 144 -5.48 -11.67 17.12
N LYS A 145 -6.28 -12.73 17.02
CA LYS A 145 -5.83 -14.05 16.53
C LYS A 145 -5.42 -14.00 15.06
N PHE A 146 -6.17 -13.28 14.24
CA PHE A 146 -6.11 -13.32 12.78
C PHE A 146 -5.61 -12.02 12.12
N LEU A 147 -5.27 -10.98 12.87
CA LEU A 147 -4.66 -9.75 12.32
C LEU A 147 -3.47 -9.32 13.18
N GLY A 148 -3.21 -10.00 14.31
CA GLY A 148 -2.22 -9.58 15.29
C GLY A 148 -2.58 -8.26 16.00
N GLN A 149 -3.77 -7.71 15.73
CA GLN A 149 -4.16 -6.36 16.11
C GLN A 149 -5.59 -6.35 16.66
N SER A 150 -5.87 -5.43 17.58
CA SER A 150 -7.23 -5.11 17.99
C SER A 150 -7.96 -4.31 16.89
N PRO A 151 -9.31 -4.28 16.89
CA PRO A 151 -10.08 -3.49 15.92
C PRO A 151 -9.68 -2.01 15.90
N SER A 152 -9.38 -1.43 17.06
CA SER A 152 -8.93 -0.03 17.16
C SER A 152 -7.57 0.18 16.50
N GLU A 153 -6.62 -0.73 16.70
CA GLU A 153 -5.29 -0.65 16.10
C GLU A 153 -5.39 -0.80 14.58
N TYR A 154 -6.13 -1.79 14.11
CA TYR A 154 -6.35 -2.03 12.68
C TYR A 154 -6.96 -0.82 11.98
N VAL A 155 -8.02 -0.24 12.54
CA VAL A 155 -8.65 0.95 11.95
C VAL A 155 -7.72 2.18 12.03
N ASN A 156 -6.93 2.31 13.10
CA ASN A 156 -5.97 3.40 13.20
C ASN A 156 -4.86 3.29 12.14
N THR A 157 -4.42 2.08 11.77
CA THR A 157 -3.53 1.87 10.62
C THR A 157 -4.13 2.43 9.35
N ILE A 158 -5.37 2.04 9.01
CA ILE A 158 -6.08 2.54 7.82
C ILE A 158 -6.21 4.08 7.85
N ARG A 159 -6.59 4.65 8.99
CA ARG A 159 -6.69 6.11 9.16
C ARG A 159 -5.35 6.81 8.95
N MET A 160 -4.26 6.27 9.48
CA MET A 160 -2.94 6.89 9.35
C MET A 160 -2.35 6.73 7.95
N GLU A 161 -2.69 5.67 7.23
CA GLU A 161 -2.39 5.55 5.79
C GLU A 161 -3.19 6.56 4.96
N HIS A 162 -4.49 6.72 5.25
CA HIS A 162 -5.33 7.73 4.61
C HIS A 162 -4.77 9.14 4.84
N ALA A 163 -4.45 9.47 6.09
CA ALA A 163 -3.82 10.73 6.45
C ALA A 163 -2.51 10.97 5.69
N ALA A 164 -1.65 9.96 5.56
CA ALA A 164 -0.39 10.07 4.84
C ALA A 164 -0.61 10.42 3.36
N ARG A 165 -1.58 9.76 2.71
CA ARG A 165 -1.97 10.09 1.32
C ARG A 165 -2.46 11.53 1.19
N ARG A 166 -3.34 12.00 2.09
CA ARG A 166 -3.82 13.39 2.10
C ARG A 166 -2.68 14.39 2.32
N LEU A 167 -1.77 14.10 3.24
CA LEU A 167 -0.63 14.97 3.56
C LEU A 167 0.35 15.13 2.39
N ALA A 168 0.55 14.06 1.61
CA ALA A 168 1.43 14.05 0.45
C ALA A 168 0.78 14.73 -0.76
N GLY A 169 -0.47 14.40 -1.10
CA GLY A 169 -1.13 14.89 -2.30
C GLY A 169 -1.67 16.32 -2.18
N THR A 170 -2.28 16.67 -1.03
CA THR A 170 -3.11 17.88 -0.94
C THR A 170 -2.51 19.02 -0.11
N GLY A 171 -3.07 20.21 -0.31
CA GLY A 171 -2.78 21.41 0.48
C GLY A 171 -3.54 21.51 1.80
N ASP A 172 -4.44 20.56 2.09
CA ASP A 172 -5.40 20.64 3.19
C ASP A 172 -4.73 20.84 4.55
N SER A 173 -5.42 21.52 5.45
CA SER A 173 -4.88 21.76 6.78
C SER A 173 -4.85 20.46 7.60
N LEU A 174 -3.92 20.38 8.55
CA LEU A 174 -3.83 19.21 9.43
C LEU A 174 -5.12 18.94 10.24
N PRO A 175 -5.84 19.97 10.75
CA PRO A 175 -7.14 19.79 11.38
C PRO A 175 -8.19 19.16 10.46
N GLU A 176 -8.25 19.57 9.19
CA GLU A 176 -9.19 19.01 8.21
C GLU A 176 -8.89 17.53 7.96
N ILE A 177 -7.63 17.18 7.68
CA ILE A 177 -7.21 15.78 7.47
C ILE A 177 -7.49 14.93 8.71
N ALA A 178 -7.24 15.46 9.91
CA ALA A 178 -7.50 14.75 11.16
C ALA A 178 -9.01 14.49 11.36
N ALA A 179 -9.87 15.46 11.02
CA ALA A 179 -11.31 15.31 11.04
C ALA A 179 -11.81 14.29 10.01
N GLU A 180 -11.29 14.32 8.79
CA GLU A 180 -11.59 13.33 7.73
C GLU A 180 -11.20 11.90 8.12
N CYS A 181 -10.16 11.74 8.93
CA CYS A 181 -9.76 10.45 9.49
C CYS A 181 -10.64 10.00 10.66
N GLY A 182 -11.59 10.82 11.14
CA GLY A 182 -12.38 10.55 12.34
C GLY A 182 -11.62 10.71 13.65
N ILE A 183 -10.54 11.51 13.66
CA ILE A 183 -9.72 11.81 14.86
C ILE A 183 -9.52 13.34 14.96
N PRO A 184 -10.56 14.12 15.32
CA PRO A 184 -10.45 15.58 15.38
C PRO A 184 -9.49 16.07 16.49
N ASN A 185 -9.15 15.21 17.46
CA ASN A 185 -8.14 15.52 18.46
C ASN A 185 -6.73 15.45 17.85
N LEU A 186 -6.17 16.61 17.54
CA LEU A 186 -4.84 16.74 16.93
C LEU A 186 -3.72 16.10 17.76
N SER A 187 -3.73 16.24 19.09
CA SER A 187 -2.70 15.64 19.95
C SER A 187 -2.71 14.10 19.83
N HIS A 188 -3.90 13.52 19.78
CA HIS A 188 -4.06 12.08 19.57
C HIS A 188 -3.62 11.67 18.15
N PHE A 189 -4.07 12.40 17.13
CA PHE A 189 -3.69 12.19 15.74
C PHE A 189 -2.16 12.22 15.56
N HIS A 190 -1.49 13.25 16.08
CA HIS A 190 -0.03 13.37 16.04
C HIS A 190 0.69 12.17 16.65
N ARG A 191 0.21 11.71 17.82
CA ARG A 191 0.78 10.54 18.50
C ARG A 191 0.64 9.28 17.64
N LEU A 192 -0.56 9.01 17.12
CA LEU A 192 -0.81 7.85 16.26
C LEU A 192 0.00 7.91 14.98
N PHE A 193 0.07 9.08 14.34
CA PHE A 193 0.81 9.26 13.10
C PHE A 193 2.30 8.99 13.30
N ARG A 194 2.89 9.51 14.41
CA ARG A 194 4.29 9.26 14.72
C ARG A 194 4.56 7.80 15.09
N ILE A 195 3.63 7.12 15.77
CA ILE A 195 3.77 5.68 16.05
C ILE A 195 3.77 4.88 14.75
N HIS A 196 2.99 5.30 13.75
CA HIS A 196 2.84 4.53 12.52
C HIS A 196 3.92 4.81 11.46
N HIS A 197 4.35 6.06 11.34
CA HIS A 197 5.26 6.53 10.28
C HIS A 197 6.63 6.99 10.80
N ASP A 198 6.89 6.87 12.11
CA ASP A 198 8.12 7.30 12.81
C ASP A 198 8.46 8.79 12.74
N ILE A 199 7.68 9.59 12.01
CA ILE A 199 7.87 11.03 11.83
C ILE A 199 6.57 11.80 12.07
N THR A 200 6.67 13.12 12.24
CA THR A 200 5.50 13.97 12.43
C THR A 200 4.74 14.20 11.11
N PRO A 201 3.43 14.45 11.14
CA PRO A 201 2.64 14.78 9.94
C PRO A 201 3.24 15.91 9.10
N ARG A 202 3.73 16.97 9.77
CA ARG A 202 4.35 18.12 9.09
C ARG A 202 5.67 17.76 8.42
N ALA A 203 6.50 16.94 9.08
CA ALA A 203 7.74 16.44 8.48
C ALA A 203 7.43 15.53 7.29
N TYR A 204 6.45 14.64 7.43
CA TYR A 204 5.95 13.77 6.36
C TYR A 204 5.56 14.60 5.13
N ARG A 205 4.66 15.60 5.31
CA ARG A 205 4.28 16.52 4.23
C ARG A 205 5.48 17.18 3.57
N LYS A 206 6.43 17.74 4.34
CA LYS A 206 7.59 18.43 3.77
C LYS A 206 8.47 17.53 2.91
N ILE A 207 8.61 16.26 3.28
CA ILE A 207 9.39 15.26 2.54
C ILE A 207 8.66 14.89 1.26
N TYR A 208 7.40 14.48 1.36
CA TYR A 208 6.69 13.83 0.25
C TYR A 208 5.93 14.79 -0.67
N GLN A 209 5.61 16.01 -0.22
CA GLN A 209 4.94 17.01 -1.06
C GLN A 209 5.91 17.73 -2.02
N ARG A 210 7.22 17.73 -1.73
CA ARG A 210 8.24 18.34 -2.60
C ARG A 210 8.60 17.50 -3.83
N GLU A 211 8.25 16.22 -3.82
CA GLU A 211 8.50 15.29 -4.92
C GLU A 211 7.33 15.24 -5.93
N LEU A 212 6.25 15.99 -5.68
CA LEU A 212 5.16 16.16 -6.63
C LEU A 212 5.41 17.38 -7.49
N VAL A 213 6.02 17.14 -8.65
CA VAL A 213 5.91 18.05 -9.79
C VAL A 213 4.43 18.18 -10.12
N ARG A 214 3.80 19.25 -9.64
CA ARG A 214 2.50 19.69 -10.15
C ARG A 214 2.74 20.07 -11.62
N PRO A 215 2.02 19.48 -12.60
CA PRO A 215 1.93 20.13 -13.90
C PRO A 215 1.29 21.50 -13.60
N ASP A 216 1.99 22.57 -13.97
CA ASP A 216 1.43 23.91 -13.85
C ASP A 216 0.05 23.90 -14.49
N ALA A 217 -0.96 24.30 -13.72
CA ALA A 217 -2.30 24.53 -14.24
C ALA A 217 -2.19 25.60 -15.34
N CYS A 218 -2.37 25.18 -16.59
CA CYS A 218 -2.69 26.09 -17.69
C CYS A 218 -4.13 26.59 -17.55
#